data_AF-A0A7Y2AIW0-F1
#
_entry.id   AF-A0A7Y2AIW0-F1
#
_cell.length_a   1.000
_cell.length_b   1.000
_cell.length_c   1.000
_cell.angle_alpha   90.00
_cell.angle_beta   90.00
_cell.angle_gamma   90.00
#
_symmetry.space_group_name_H-M   'P 1'
#
loop_
_entity.id
_entity.type
_entity.pdbx_description
1 polymer ?
#
loop_
_entity_poly.entity_id
_entity_poly.type
_entity_poly.pdbx_seq_one_letter_code
_entity_poly.pdbx_strand_id
1 'polypeptide(L)'
;GDDGHTASLFPATSALDENTRWFVENWVEKFNAYRYTLTAPAINSAKQSWFLIAGENKQSALREVVSGKSNPCVYPSQLVTPTRWFVNADAIA
;
A
#
# COMPACT_ATOMS: atom_id res chain seq x y z
N GLY A 1 -0.23 5.49 -2.36
CA GLY A 1 0.12 6.91 -2.10
C GLY A 1 1.41 7.25 -2.81
N ASP A 2 1.84 8.51 -2.73
CA ASP A 2 3.13 8.98 -3.28
C ASP A 2 4.31 8.33 -2.55
N ASP A 3 4.07 7.89 -1.32
CA ASP A 3 4.94 7.15 -0.39
C ASP A 3 4.66 5.64 -0.43
N GLY A 4 3.98 5.12 -1.47
CA GLY A 4 3.72 3.68 -1.60
C GLY A 4 2.68 3.11 -0.63
N HIS A 5 2.00 3.92 0.19
CA HIS A 5 0.95 3.41 1.07
C HIS A 5 -0.28 2.89 0.31
N THR A 6 -1.02 1.96 0.89
CA THR A 6 -2.36 1.55 0.48
C THR A 6 -3.24 1.37 1.71
N ALA A 7 -4.56 1.54 1.58
CA ALA A 7 -5.46 1.68 2.73
C ALA A 7 -4.88 2.70 3.75
N SER A 8 -4.74 2.34 5.03
CA SER A 8 -3.88 3.09 5.96
C SER A 8 -2.66 2.28 6.42
N LEU A 9 -2.11 1.45 5.54
CA LEU A 9 -0.80 0.81 5.71
C LEU A 9 0.28 1.78 5.22
N PHE A 10 0.83 2.58 6.13
CA PHE A 10 1.83 3.60 5.85
C PHE A 10 3.27 3.11 6.11
N PRO A 11 4.28 3.68 5.44
CA PRO A 11 5.68 3.34 5.71
C PRO A 11 6.04 3.47 7.19
N ALA A 12 6.88 2.56 7.68
CA ALA A 12 7.36 2.50 9.06
C ALA A 12 6.26 2.51 10.15
N THR A 13 5.07 1.98 9.84
CA THR A 13 3.99 1.83 10.83
C THR A 13 3.82 0.38 11.28
N SER A 14 3.37 0.16 12.52
CA SER A 14 3.25 -1.18 13.11
C SER A 14 2.20 -2.06 12.42
N ALA A 15 1.23 -1.48 11.70
CA ALA A 15 0.24 -2.25 10.95
C ALA A 15 0.84 -3.07 9.79
N LEU A 16 2.08 -2.78 9.37
CA LEU A 16 2.78 -3.56 8.34
C LEU A 16 3.18 -4.95 8.83
N ASP A 17 3.37 -5.13 10.13
CA ASP A 17 3.80 -6.39 10.75
C ASP A 17 2.61 -7.30 11.12
N GLU A 18 1.37 -6.86 10.88
CA GLU A 18 0.16 -7.61 11.24
C GLU A 18 -0.17 -8.70 10.21
N ASN A 19 -0.17 -9.95 10.68
CA ASN A 19 -0.31 -11.15 9.85
C ASN A 19 -1.55 -11.99 10.18
N THR A 20 -2.35 -11.62 11.18
CA THR A 20 -3.44 -12.45 11.72
C THR A 20 -4.78 -11.73 11.76
N ARG A 21 -4.82 -10.52 12.32
CA ARG A 21 -6.05 -9.72 12.43
C ARG A 21 -6.43 -9.21 11.06
N TRP A 22 -7.73 -9.09 10.80
CA TRP A 22 -8.21 -8.50 9.56
C TRP A 22 -8.21 -6.97 9.58
N PHE A 23 -8.25 -6.39 10.77
CA PHE A 23 -8.42 -4.96 10.97
C PHE A 23 -7.71 -4.50 12.23
N VAL A 24 -7.10 -3.33 12.16
CA VAL A 24 -6.35 -2.72 13.26
C VAL A 24 -6.52 -1.20 13.26
N GLU A 25 -6.31 -0.58 14.42
CA GLU A 25 -5.92 0.83 14.46
C GLU A 25 -4.44 0.95 14.13
N ASN A 26 -4.07 1.97 13.36
CA ASN A 26 -2.71 2.26 12.97
C ASN A 26 -2.40 3.72 13.29
N TRP A 27 -1.41 3.97 14.16
CA TRP A 27 -0.91 5.32 14.38
C TRP A 27 -0.11 5.77 13.16
N VAL A 28 -0.48 6.91 12.58
CA VAL A 28 0.21 7.46 11.41
C VAL A 28 0.79 8.82 11.75
N GLU A 29 2.10 8.83 12.02
CA GLU A 29 2.85 10.02 12.46
C GLU A 29 2.64 11.23 11.52
N LYS A 30 2.65 10.98 10.20
CA LYS A 30 2.41 11.98 9.15
C LYS A 30 1.15 12.82 9.36
N PHE A 31 0.13 12.26 10.02
CA PHE A 31 -1.15 12.91 10.25
C PHE A 31 -1.43 13.15 11.74
N ASN A 32 -0.54 12.73 12.65
CA ASN A 32 -0.73 12.79 14.09
C ASN A 32 -2.10 12.22 14.52
N ALA A 33 -2.46 11.06 13.96
CA ALA A 33 -3.78 10.46 14.16
C ALA A 33 -3.74 8.93 14.04
N TYR A 34 -4.66 8.29 14.76
CA TYR A 34 -5.02 6.89 14.50
C TYR A 34 -5.91 6.78 13.27
N ARG A 35 -5.62 5.79 12.43
CA ARG A 35 -6.47 5.37 11.34
C ARG A 35 -6.83 3.92 11.49
N TYR A 36 -8.10 3.62 11.31
CA TYR A 36 -8.56 2.25 11.20
C TYR A 36 -8.33 1.72 9.78
N THR A 37 -7.80 0.50 9.66
CA THR A 37 -7.44 -0.07 8.36
C THR A 37 -7.58 -1.59 8.31
N LEU A 38 -7.91 -2.09 7.13
CA LEU A 38 -7.65 -3.49 6.79
C LEU A 38 -6.15 -3.74 6.76
N THR A 39 -5.77 -4.95 7.16
CA THR A 39 -4.39 -5.45 7.14
C THR A 39 -4.08 -6.10 5.79
N ALA A 40 -2.81 -6.36 5.51
CA ALA A 40 -2.41 -7.03 4.27
C ALA A 40 -3.08 -8.42 4.09
N PRO A 41 -3.14 -9.30 5.10
CA PRO A 41 -3.88 -10.56 5.00
C PRO A 41 -5.36 -10.38 4.63
N ALA A 42 -6.04 -9.39 5.20
CA ALA A 42 -7.45 -9.13 4.86
C ALA A 42 -7.60 -8.65 3.41
N ILE A 43 -6.76 -7.72 2.96
CA ILE A 43 -6.80 -7.21 1.57
C ILE A 43 -6.52 -8.36 0.59
N ASN A 44 -5.55 -9.22 0.89
CA ASN A 44 -5.17 -10.36 0.06
C ASN A 44 -6.20 -11.51 0.07
N SER A 45 -7.12 -11.52 1.04
CA SER A 45 -8.23 -12.51 1.06
C SER A 45 -9.31 -12.24 0.01
N ALA A 46 -9.30 -11.06 -0.61
CA ALA A 46 -10.31 -10.68 -1.59
C ALA A 46 -10.20 -11.54 -2.87
N LYS A 47 -11.35 -11.98 -3.38
CA LYS A 47 -11.41 -12.67 -4.69
C LYS A 47 -10.88 -11.80 -5.83
N GLN A 48 -11.06 -10.49 -5.74
CA GLN A 48 -10.56 -9.50 -6.68
C GLN A 48 -10.01 -8.31 -5.89
N SER A 49 -8.76 -7.94 -6.18
CA SER A 49 -8.05 -6.80 -5.60
C SER A 49 -7.43 -5.99 -6.74
N TRP A 50 -7.78 -4.71 -6.86
CA TRP A 50 -7.32 -3.85 -7.96
C TRP A 50 -6.62 -2.62 -7.41
N PHE A 51 -5.47 -2.28 -7.98
CA PHE A 51 -4.88 -0.95 -7.83
C PHE A 51 -5.32 -0.05 -8.97
N LEU A 52 -5.80 1.16 -8.64
CA LEU A 52 -6.13 2.22 -9.58
C LEU A 52 -5.18 3.38 -9.32
N ILE A 53 -4.26 3.65 -10.25
CA ILE A 53 -3.14 4.56 -10.06
C ILE A 53 -3.12 5.62 -11.17
N ALA A 54 -3.03 6.89 -10.77
CA ALA A 54 -2.93 8.03 -11.67
C ALA A 54 -2.11 9.15 -11.01
N GLY A 55 -1.50 9.99 -11.85
CA GLY A 55 -0.69 11.14 -11.44
C GLY A 55 0.81 10.87 -11.46
N GLU A 56 1.57 11.85 -11.95
CA GLU A 56 3.03 11.82 -12.03
C GLU A 56 3.70 11.60 -10.66
N ASN A 57 3.08 12.10 -9.60
CA ASN A 57 3.54 11.91 -8.22
C ASN A 57 3.54 10.44 -7.74
N LYS A 58 2.98 9.50 -8.53
CA LYS A 58 3.02 8.06 -8.23
C LYS A 58 4.19 7.33 -8.86
N GLN A 59 4.86 7.89 -9.87
CA GLN A 59 5.85 7.20 -10.69
C GLN A 59 6.93 6.50 -9.85
N SER A 60 7.56 7.23 -8.92
CA SER A 60 8.62 6.68 -8.07
C SER A 60 8.14 5.52 -7.21
N ALA A 61 7.03 5.70 -6.49
CA ALA A 61 6.49 4.66 -5.63
C ALA A 61 6.01 3.45 -6.43
N LEU A 62 5.35 3.67 -7.58
CA LEU A 62 4.87 2.60 -8.44
C LEU A 62 6.02 1.75 -8.97
N ARG A 63 7.10 2.39 -9.44
CA ARG A 63 8.30 1.69 -9.94
C ARG A 63 8.89 0.76 -8.87
N GLU A 64 9.01 1.23 -7.64
CA GLU A 64 9.56 0.45 -6.54
C GLU A 64 8.62 -0.67 -6.08
N VAL A 65 7.31 -0.42 -6.06
CA VAL A 65 6.30 -1.44 -5.73
C VAL A 65 6.28 -2.56 -6.76
N VAL A 66 6.41 -2.25 -8.05
CA VAL A 66 6.27 -3.23 -9.14
C VAL A 66 7.60 -3.92 -9.48
N SER A 67 8.72 -3.21 -9.43
CA SER A 67 10.01 -3.69 -9.94
C SER A 67 11.18 -3.54 -8.96
N GLY A 68 10.97 -2.86 -7.83
CA GLY A 68 11.97 -2.70 -6.80
C GLY A 68 12.23 -3.99 -6.01
N LYS A 69 13.29 -3.98 -5.20
CA LYS A 69 13.51 -5.04 -4.21
C LYS A 69 12.41 -4.98 -3.15
N SER A 70 12.06 -6.14 -2.59
CA SER A 70 11.10 -6.20 -1.48
C SER A 70 11.62 -5.39 -0.29
N ASN A 71 10.89 -4.33 0.04
CA ASN A 71 11.06 -3.50 1.23
C ASN A 71 9.70 -2.93 1.68
N PRO A 72 8.80 -3.77 2.22
CA PRO A 72 7.46 -3.35 2.64
C PRO A 72 7.42 -2.23 3.69
N CYS A 73 8.47 -2.13 4.52
CA CYS A 73 8.60 -1.06 5.50
C CYS A 73 8.65 0.32 4.84
N VAL A 74 9.23 0.41 3.64
CA VAL A 74 9.30 1.64 2.83
C VAL A 74 8.17 1.72 1.80
N TYR A 75 7.79 0.59 1.20
CA TYR A 75 6.74 0.51 0.17
C TYR A 75 5.61 -0.47 0.56
N PRO A 76 4.68 -0.07 1.45
CA PRO A 76 3.65 -0.94 1.99
C PRO A 76 2.79 -1.67 0.95
N SER A 77 2.56 -1.07 -0.22
CA SER A 77 1.78 -1.71 -1.29
C SER A 77 2.40 -3.02 -1.80
N GLN A 78 3.69 -3.29 -1.55
CA GLN A 78 4.33 -4.57 -1.85
C GLN A 78 3.76 -5.74 -1.01
N LEU A 79 3.07 -5.47 0.09
CA LEU A 79 2.37 -6.50 0.89
C LEU A 79 1.07 -6.98 0.24
N VAL A 80 0.57 -6.24 -0.75
CA VAL A 80 -0.68 -6.58 -1.43
C VAL A 80 -0.36 -7.27 -2.75
N THR A 81 -1.03 -8.39 -3.00
CA THR A 81 -0.99 -9.11 -4.27
C THR A 81 -2.26 -8.77 -5.06
N PRO A 82 -2.23 -7.75 -5.92
CA PRO A 82 -3.39 -7.37 -6.71
C PRO A 82 -3.66 -8.37 -7.83
N THR A 83 -4.94 -8.60 -8.09
CA THR A 83 -5.40 -9.34 -9.29
C THR A 83 -5.31 -8.51 -10.57
N ARG A 84 -5.37 -7.17 -10.49
CA ARG A 84 -5.25 -6.27 -11.65
C ARG A 84 -4.64 -4.92 -11.27
N TRP A 85 -3.99 -4.30 -12.25
CA TRP A 85 -3.51 -2.93 -12.21
C TRP A 85 -4.22 -2.11 -13.28
N PHE A 86 -4.77 -0.98 -12.89
CA PHE A 86 -5.25 0.06 -13.80
C PHE A 86 -4.38 1.30 -13.56
N VAL A 87 -3.56 1.63 -14.54
CA VAL A 87 -2.53 2.66 -14.40
C VAL A 87 -2.63 3.63 -15.55
N ASN A 88 -2.77 4.92 -15.23
CA ASN A 88 -2.72 5.97 -16.25
C ASN A 88 -1.29 6.17 -16.75
N ALA A 89 -1.16 6.67 -17.99
CA ALA A 89 0.13 6.91 -18.63
C ALA A 89 1.04 7.88 -17.84
N ASP A 90 0.45 8.87 -17.17
CA ASP A 90 1.16 9.84 -16.33
C ASP A 90 1.84 9.19 -15.11
N ALA A 91 1.35 8.05 -14.63
CA ALA A 91 1.90 7.34 -13.48
C ALA A 91 3.06 6.38 -13.83
N ILE A 92 3.37 6.19 -15.12
CA ILE A 92 4.43 5.27 -15.60
C ILE A 92 5.52 5.95 -16.44
N ALA A 93 5.35 7.24 -16.76
CA ALA A 93 6.28 7.99 -17.60
C ALA A 93 7.66 8.18 -16.95
#